data_AF-A0A8C3DNU8-F1
#
_entry.id   AF-A0A8C3DNU8-F1
#
_cell.length_a   1.000
_cell.length_b   1.000
_cell.length_c   1.000
_cell.angle_alpha   90.00
_cell.angle_beta   90.00
_cell.angle_gamma   90.00
#
_symmetry.space_group_name_H-M   'P 1'
#
loop_
_entity.id
_entity.type
_entity.pdbx_description
1 polymer ?
#
loop_
_entity_poly.entity_id
_entity_poly.type
_entity_poly.pdbx_seq_one_letter_code
_entity_poly.pdbx_strand_id
1 'polypeptide(L)'
;PAMDMLGPGSHFYLMECKRGIGTDYRGTEAKTQRGIPCQKWAEKIPHKPNYTPEKHPNAGLEENYCRNPDGDESGPWCYTTDPATRFDYCAIPESAHTDTNSSLQVKHIPKALLIWPGCNAESSEFLSLLA
;
A
#
# COMPACT_ATOMS: atom_id res chain seq x y z
N PRO A 1 27.00 -15.12 -12.25
CA PRO A 1 26.16 -14.97 -11.04
C PRO A 1 25.98 -13.49 -10.69
N ALA A 2 24.98 -12.85 -11.31
CA ALA A 2 24.69 -11.43 -11.17
C ALA A 2 23.51 -11.24 -10.20
N MET A 3 23.82 -11.06 -8.92
CA MET A 3 22.86 -10.64 -7.89
C MET A 3 23.59 -9.67 -6.96
N ASP A 4 23.98 -8.47 -7.44
CA ASP A 4 24.31 -7.36 -6.53
C ASP A 4 24.41 -6.00 -7.24
N MET A 5 23.28 -5.38 -7.63
CA MET A 5 23.28 -3.99 -8.13
C MET A 5 22.08 -3.14 -7.65
N LEU A 6 21.36 -3.56 -6.61
CA LEU A 6 20.25 -2.77 -6.05
C LEU A 6 20.54 -2.51 -4.57
N GLY A 7 20.95 -1.28 -4.24
CA GLY A 7 21.34 -0.88 -2.89
C GLY A 7 20.21 -1.04 -1.84
N PRO A 8 20.56 -0.99 -0.55
CA PRO A 8 19.71 -1.37 0.60
C PRO A 8 18.45 -0.52 0.84
N GLY A 9 18.15 0.45 -0.03
CA GLY A 9 16.91 1.23 0.03
C GLY A 9 15.81 0.76 -0.92
N SER A 10 16.13 0.13 -2.04
CA SER A 10 15.17 -0.09 -3.15
C SER A 10 14.06 -1.12 -2.87
N HIS A 11 14.32 -2.12 -2.01
CA HIS A 11 13.34 -3.15 -1.67
C HIS A 11 12.24 -2.63 -0.73
N PHE A 12 12.55 -1.64 0.11
CA PHE A 12 11.58 -1.08 1.06
C PHE A 12 10.53 -0.19 0.39
N TYR A 13 10.92 0.54 -0.68
CA TYR A 13 10.00 1.45 -1.36
C TYR A 13 8.98 0.74 -2.27
N LEU A 14 9.30 -0.44 -2.82
CA LEU A 14 8.36 -1.17 -3.68
C LEU A 14 7.18 -1.75 -2.91
N MET A 15 7.40 -2.10 -1.63
CA MET A 15 6.35 -2.66 -0.77
C MET A 15 5.29 -1.63 -0.37
N GLU A 16 5.56 -0.34 -0.53
CA GLU A 16 4.61 0.75 -0.24
C GLU A 16 3.56 0.96 -1.35
N CYS A 17 3.67 0.23 -2.46
CA CYS A 17 2.67 0.21 -3.53
C CYS A 17 1.86 -1.09 -3.47
N LYS A 18 0.58 -1.01 -3.85
CA LYS A 18 -0.25 -2.21 -4.05
C LYS A 18 -0.25 -2.64 -5.52
N ARG A 19 -0.62 -3.91 -5.74
CA ARG A 19 -0.95 -4.46 -7.05
C ARG A 19 -2.41 -4.94 -7.06
N GLY A 20 -3.18 -4.54 -8.06
CA GLY A 20 -4.60 -4.79 -8.17
C GLY A 20 -5.37 -4.41 -6.89
N ILE A 21 -6.03 -5.41 -6.30
CA ILE A 21 -6.81 -5.22 -5.05
C ILE A 21 -5.93 -5.24 -3.78
N GLY A 22 -4.62 -5.47 -3.88
CA GLY A 22 -3.70 -5.36 -2.75
C GLY A 22 -3.83 -6.46 -1.68
N THR A 23 -4.25 -7.66 -2.04
CA THR A 23 -4.24 -8.84 -1.13
C THR A 23 -2.83 -9.22 -0.70
N ASP A 24 -1.84 -9.00 -1.57
CA ASP A 24 -0.42 -9.21 -1.36
C ASP A 24 0.31 -7.96 -0.86
N TYR A 25 -0.40 -6.85 -0.63
CA TYR A 25 0.21 -5.63 -0.10
C TYR A 25 0.80 -5.87 1.29
N ARG A 26 2.06 -5.48 1.48
CA ARG A 26 2.83 -5.66 2.73
C ARG A 26 3.59 -4.40 3.15
N GLY A 27 3.21 -3.24 2.64
CA GLY A 27 3.75 -1.95 3.08
C GLY A 27 3.28 -1.55 4.47
N THR A 28 3.68 -0.35 4.88
CA THR A 28 3.55 0.15 6.25
C THR A 28 2.54 1.29 6.41
N GLU A 29 1.71 1.55 5.40
CA GLU A 29 0.63 2.52 5.50
C GLU A 29 -0.30 2.15 6.67
N ALA A 30 -0.50 3.11 7.57
CA ALA A 30 -1.18 2.92 8.86
C ALA A 30 -2.27 3.97 9.09
N LYS A 31 -2.67 4.68 8.02
CA LYS A 31 -3.75 5.64 8.01
C LYS A 31 -4.70 5.34 6.86
N THR A 32 -5.96 5.62 7.12
CA THR A 32 -7.03 5.55 6.12
C THR A 32 -6.89 6.69 5.10
N GLN A 33 -7.61 6.62 3.99
CA GLN A 33 -7.69 7.67 2.97
C GLN A 33 -8.14 9.03 3.53
N ARG A 34 -8.87 9.02 4.65
CA ARG A 34 -9.30 10.24 5.38
C ARG A 34 -8.30 10.68 6.45
N GLY A 35 -7.15 10.03 6.57
CA GLY A 35 -6.10 10.34 7.54
C GLY A 35 -6.38 9.82 8.96
N ILE A 36 -7.44 9.03 9.18
CA ILE A 36 -7.74 8.43 10.48
C ILE A 36 -6.71 7.33 10.76
N PRO A 37 -6.05 7.32 11.94
CA PRO A 37 -5.13 6.25 12.31
C PRO A 37 -5.82 4.89 12.36
N CYS A 38 -5.10 3.86 11.92
CA CYS A 38 -5.56 2.48 12.02
C CYS A 38 -5.39 1.95 13.45
N GLN A 39 -6.35 1.14 13.88
CA GLN A 39 -6.27 0.29 15.06
C GLN A 39 -5.44 -0.96 14.74
N LYS A 40 -4.68 -1.48 15.70
CA LYS A 40 -3.95 -2.74 15.50
C LYS A 40 -4.91 -3.91 15.28
N TRP A 41 -4.55 -4.83 14.40
CA TRP A 41 -5.38 -6.00 14.06
C TRP A 41 -5.61 -6.95 15.25
N ALA A 42 -4.66 -7.02 16.18
CA ALA A 42 -4.76 -7.82 17.40
C ALA A 42 -5.52 -7.10 18.54
N GLU A 43 -5.67 -5.77 18.47
CA GLU A 43 -6.36 -5.00 19.50
C GLU A 43 -7.88 -5.14 19.36
N LYS A 44 -8.57 -5.08 20.50
CA LYS A 44 -10.03 -5.28 20.57
C LYS A 44 -10.81 -3.98 20.85
N ILE A 45 -10.11 -2.84 20.87
CA ILE A 45 -10.61 -1.53 21.25
C ILE A 45 -10.04 -0.49 20.27
N PRO A 46 -10.83 0.49 19.79
CA PRO A 46 -12.27 0.67 20.03
C PRO A 46 -13.17 -0.39 19.38
N HIS A 47 -12.69 -1.05 18.32
CA HIS A 47 -13.47 -2.03 17.58
C HIS A 47 -12.99 -3.43 17.88
N LYS A 48 -13.92 -4.37 18.07
CA LYS A 48 -13.61 -5.81 18.10
C LYS A 48 -13.44 -6.33 16.66
N PRO A 49 -12.22 -6.73 16.22
CA PRO A 49 -11.99 -7.15 14.84
C PRO A 49 -12.59 -8.52 14.52
N ASN A 50 -13.06 -8.68 13.28
CA ASN A 50 -13.41 -10.00 12.72
C ASN A 50 -12.17 -10.69 12.13
N TYR A 51 -11.30 -9.89 11.50
CA TYR A 51 -10.00 -10.30 10.98
C TYR A 51 -8.93 -10.00 12.03
N THR A 52 -8.21 -11.03 12.42
CA THR A 52 -7.19 -11.00 13.48
C THR A 52 -6.03 -11.89 13.06
N PRO A 53 -4.79 -11.62 13.52
CA PRO A 53 -3.62 -12.42 13.18
C PRO A 53 -3.79 -13.90 13.55
N GLU A 54 -4.50 -14.19 14.65
CA GLU A 54 -4.72 -15.56 15.13
C GLU A 54 -5.67 -16.34 14.22
N LYS A 55 -6.69 -15.67 13.66
CA LYS A 55 -7.66 -16.31 12.75
C LYS A 55 -7.20 -16.33 11.30
N HIS A 56 -6.35 -15.38 10.90
CA HIS A 56 -5.89 -15.21 9.52
C HIS A 56 -4.36 -15.04 9.48
N PRO A 57 -3.59 -16.09 9.85
CA PRO A 57 -2.13 -15.99 9.99
C PRO A 57 -1.41 -15.66 8.68
N ASN A 58 -2.00 -16.02 7.54
CA ASN A 58 -1.40 -15.80 6.21
C ASN A 58 -1.74 -14.42 5.61
N ALA A 59 -2.61 -13.64 6.26
CA ALA A 59 -3.04 -12.33 5.75
C ALA A 59 -2.05 -11.19 6.07
N GLY A 60 -0.97 -11.45 6.83
CA GLY A 60 0.04 -10.45 7.16
C GLY A 60 -0.53 -9.28 7.98
N LEU A 61 -1.45 -9.57 8.90
CA LEU A 61 -2.14 -8.61 9.77
C LEU A 61 -1.22 -8.07 10.88
N GLU A 62 -0.10 -7.49 10.49
CA GLU A 62 0.93 -6.96 11.39
C GLU A 62 0.61 -5.53 11.82
N GLU A 63 0.87 -5.23 13.09
CA GLU A 63 0.62 -3.93 13.70
C GLU A 63 -0.79 -3.39 13.36
N ASN A 64 -0.86 -2.17 12.84
CA ASN A 64 -2.07 -1.51 12.35
C ASN A 64 -1.98 -1.20 10.85
N TYR A 65 -1.18 -1.95 10.09
CA TYR A 65 -0.98 -1.66 8.68
C TYR A 65 -2.21 -2.04 7.85
N CYS A 66 -2.49 -1.27 6.80
CA CYS A 66 -3.59 -1.53 5.89
C CYS A 66 -3.41 -2.87 5.17
N ARG A 67 -4.46 -3.71 5.15
CA ARG A 67 -4.44 -5.04 4.53
C ARG A 67 -5.78 -5.33 3.87
N ASN A 68 -5.80 -6.30 2.96
CA ASN A 68 -7.03 -6.78 2.31
C ASN A 68 -7.21 -8.28 2.59
N PRO A 69 -7.60 -8.68 3.82
CA PRO A 69 -7.73 -10.09 4.20
C PRO A 69 -8.95 -10.79 3.58
N ASP A 70 -9.93 -10.03 3.11
CA ASP A 70 -11.20 -10.48 2.57
C ASP A 70 -11.30 -10.44 1.04
N GLY A 71 -10.29 -9.86 0.39
CA GLY A 71 -10.25 -9.75 -1.08
C GLY A 71 -11.28 -8.76 -1.61
N ASP A 72 -11.60 -7.70 -0.85
CA ASP A 72 -12.50 -6.64 -1.29
C ASP A 72 -11.94 -5.91 -2.52
N GLU A 73 -12.76 -5.68 -3.53
CA GLU A 73 -12.38 -5.01 -4.78
C GLU A 73 -11.95 -3.55 -4.55
N SER A 74 -12.40 -2.92 -3.47
CA SER A 74 -12.05 -1.55 -3.06
C SER A 74 -10.61 -1.44 -2.59
N GLY A 75 -9.97 -2.55 -2.22
CA GLY A 75 -8.56 -2.64 -1.86
C GLY A 75 -8.28 -2.71 -0.35
N PRO A 76 -7.03 -2.45 0.07
CA PRO A 76 -6.65 -2.59 1.47
C PRO A 76 -7.32 -1.57 2.38
N TRP A 77 -7.65 -2.02 3.59
CA TRP A 77 -8.37 -1.27 4.59
C TRP A 77 -7.82 -1.58 5.98
N CYS A 78 -8.29 -0.86 6.99
CA CYS A 78 -7.99 -1.16 8.39
C CYS A 78 -9.18 -0.81 9.29
N TYR A 79 -9.25 -1.43 10.47
CA TYR A 79 -10.07 -0.90 11.55
C TYR A 79 -9.52 0.45 11.98
N THR A 80 -10.38 1.41 12.31
CA THR A 80 -9.90 2.77 12.67
C THR A 80 -9.84 2.98 14.17
N THR A 81 -9.07 3.96 14.64
CA THR A 81 -9.09 4.36 16.05
C THR A 81 -10.29 5.25 16.41
N ASP A 82 -11.10 5.67 15.45
CA ASP A 82 -12.33 6.44 15.67
C ASP A 82 -13.48 5.49 16.03
N PRO A 83 -14.12 5.63 17.22
CA PRO A 83 -15.25 4.80 17.62
C PRO A 83 -16.48 4.93 16.70
N ALA A 84 -16.63 6.04 15.97
CA ALA A 84 -17.74 6.25 15.04
C ALA A 84 -17.50 5.58 13.68
N THR A 85 -16.23 5.35 13.31
CA THR A 85 -15.84 4.72 12.05
C THR A 85 -15.23 3.35 12.32
N ARG A 86 -15.99 2.27 12.12
CA ARG A 86 -15.48 0.91 12.39
C ARG A 86 -14.24 0.55 11.55
N PHE A 87 -14.29 0.82 10.25
CA PHE A 87 -13.20 0.58 9.31
C PHE A 87 -13.28 1.61 8.18
N ASP A 88 -12.18 1.82 7.48
CA ASP A 88 -12.13 2.64 6.27
C ASP A 88 -10.97 2.17 5.38
N TYR A 89 -11.05 2.51 4.10
CA TYR A 89 -10.05 2.12 3.10
C TYR A 89 -8.81 2.99 3.21
N CYS A 90 -7.68 2.45 2.77
CA CYS A 90 -6.42 3.17 2.72
C CYS A 90 -6.11 3.62 1.30
N ALA A 91 -5.59 4.85 1.18
CA ALA A 91 -5.19 5.40 -0.10
C ALA A 91 -3.79 4.88 -0.49
N ILE A 92 -3.73 3.60 -0.90
CA ILE A 92 -2.47 3.00 -1.32
C ILE A 92 -2.32 3.13 -2.84
N PRO A 93 -1.24 3.77 -3.32
CA PRO A 93 -0.95 3.90 -4.74
C PRO A 93 -0.75 2.55 -5.43
N GLU A 94 -1.22 2.47 -6.68
CA GLU A 94 -1.00 1.33 -7.56
C GLU A 94 0.44 1.36 -8.09
N SER A 95 1.12 0.21 -8.03
CA SER A 95 2.43 0.06 -8.67
C SER A 95 2.30 0.21 -10.19
N ALA A 96 3.15 1.03 -10.81
CA ALA A 96 3.16 1.22 -12.26
C ALA A 96 3.90 0.09 -12.99
N HIS A 97 3.72 -1.15 -12.56
CA HIS A 97 4.23 -2.28 -13.31
C HIS A 97 3.43 -2.39 -14.60
N THR A 98 4.12 -2.17 -15.72
CA THR A 98 3.61 -2.44 -17.05
C THR A 98 3.43 -3.95 -17.18
N ASP A 99 2.22 -4.43 -16.96
CA ASP A 99 1.84 -5.77 -17.41
C ASP A 99 2.00 -5.78 -18.94
N THR A 100 3.06 -6.43 -19.44
CA THR A 100 3.34 -6.57 -20.88
C THR A 100 2.33 -7.47 -21.61
N ASN A 101 1.13 -7.69 -21.06
CA ASN A 101 0.13 -8.54 -21.71
C ASN A 101 -1.33 -8.25 -21.33
N SER A 102 -1.73 -6.97 -21.21
CA SER A 102 -3.15 -6.63 -21.20
C SER A 102 -3.45 -5.52 -22.22
N SER A 103 -4.02 -5.94 -23.34
CA SER A 103 -4.50 -5.11 -24.44
C SER A 103 -5.75 -4.32 -24.06
N LEU A 104 -5.70 -3.46 -23.03
CA LEU A 104 -6.83 -2.59 -22.67
C LEU A 104 -6.35 -1.20 -22.23
N GLN A 105 -6.26 -0.31 -23.22
CA GLN A 105 -6.55 1.13 -23.15
C GLN A 105 -5.74 1.95 -22.13
N VAL A 106 -4.54 2.36 -22.57
CA VAL A 106 -3.79 3.50 -22.02
C VAL A 106 -4.64 4.77 -22.15
N LYS A 107 -5.46 5.08 -21.15
CA LYS A 107 -5.99 6.44 -21.00
C LYS A 107 -4.84 7.32 -20.56
N HIS A 108 -4.39 8.16 -21.50
CA HIS A 108 -3.44 9.25 -21.28
C HIS A 108 -3.71 9.96 -19.95
N ILE A 109 -2.85 9.73 -18.96
CA ILE A 109 -2.76 10.61 -17.79
C ILE A 109 -1.78 11.71 -18.20
N PRO A 110 -2.21 12.98 -18.30
CA PRO A 110 -1.30 14.07 -18.62
C PRO A 110 -0.19 14.12 -17.56
N LYS A 111 1.06 14.26 -18.03
CA LYS A 111 2.33 14.32 -17.25
C LYS A 111 2.37 15.35 -16.10
N ALA A 112 1.30 16.10 -15.86
CA ALA A 112 1.21 17.16 -14.87
C ALA A 112 0.60 16.74 -13.52
N LEU A 113 0.24 15.46 -13.32
CA LEU A 113 -0.40 14.98 -12.08
C LEU A 113 0.47 14.01 -11.26
N LEU A 114 1.79 14.10 -11.39
CA LEU A 114 2.76 13.27 -10.66
C LEU A 114 3.33 14.03 -9.46
N ILE A 115 2.55 14.20 -8.39
CA ILE A 115 3.10 14.51 -7.07
C ILE A 115 2.37 13.69 -6.01
N TRP A 116 2.70 12.40 -5.92
CA TRP A 116 2.64 11.64 -4.68
C TRP A 116 4.00 10.93 -4.56
N PRO A 117 4.86 11.26 -3.58
CA PRO A 117 6.26 10.85 -3.55
C PRO A 117 6.50 9.37 -3.22
N GLY A 118 5.48 8.50 -3.34
CA GLY A 118 5.53 7.14 -2.78
C GLY A 118 5.76 5.99 -3.75
N CYS A 119 5.46 6.12 -5.06
CA CYS A 119 5.35 4.92 -5.92
C CYS A 119 5.92 5.00 -7.34
N ASN A 120 6.66 6.04 -7.71
CA ASN A 120 7.40 6.05 -8.97
C ASN A 120 8.62 6.98 -8.88
N ALA A 121 9.82 6.42 -9.08
CA ALA A 121 10.66 6.77 -10.23
C ALA A 121 11.97 5.97 -10.17
N GLU A 122 12.30 5.32 -11.28
CA GLU A 122 13.67 4.96 -11.61
C GLU A 122 14.58 6.19 -11.39
N SER A 123 15.65 6.00 -10.63
CA SER A 123 16.64 7.03 -10.34
C SER A 123 17.43 7.39 -11.60
N SER A 124 16.91 8.31 -12.40
CA SER A 124 17.69 9.01 -13.45
C SER A 124 17.56 10.53 -13.42
N GLU A 125 16.76 11.13 -12.53
CA GLU A 125 16.63 12.61 -12.47
C GLU A 125 16.88 13.21 -11.08
N PHE A 126 17.84 12.68 -10.33
CA PHE A 126 18.32 13.32 -9.08
C PHE A 126 19.83 13.63 -9.08
N LEU A 127 20.38 13.97 -10.25
CA LEU A 127 21.73 14.54 -10.40
C LEU A 127 21.72 15.87 -11.15
N SER A 128 20.91 16.86 -10.75
CA SER A 128 21.07 18.24 -11.28
C SER A 128 20.64 19.38 -10.35
N LEU A 129 20.68 19.20 -9.02
CA LEU A 129 20.44 20.33 -8.09
C LEU A 129 21.57 20.57 -7.09
N LEU A 130 22.82 20.35 -7.52
CA LEU A 130 23.99 21.01 -6.94
C LEU A 130 24.94 21.42 -8.07
N ALA A 131 24.69 22.60 -8.63
CA ALA A 131 25.67 23.48 -9.27
C ALA A 131 25.30 24.92 -8.92
#